data_AF-A0AAW0T9T4-F1
#
_entry.id   AF-A0AAW0T9T4-F1
#
_cell.length_a   1.000
_cell.length_b   1.000
_cell.length_c   1.000
_cell.angle_alpha   90.00
_cell.angle_beta   90.00
_cell.angle_gamma   90.00
#
_symmetry.space_group_name_H-M   'P 1'
#
loop_
_entity.id
_entity.type
_entity.pdbx_description
1 polymer ?
#
loop_
_entity_poly.entity_id
_entity_poly.type
_entity_poly.pdbx_seq_one_letter_code
_entity_poly.pdbx_strand_id
1 'polypeptide(L)'
;MPLIYFSFRFFRSEQRTYGHSLSNGTWTGIIGQLQKQKVDFAGTLFTVSRERYGVIDFSEHIYLDEMTAAYVRPGVVPNMAGFVQPYTFLVWLLVLVTTLMVFGTLLAVQLRFLHGTR
;
A
#
# COMPACT_ATOMS: atom_id res chain seq x y z
N MET A 1 12.35 -42.36 -16.48
CA MET A 1 12.61 -41.63 -15.22
C MET A 1 12.80 -42.64 -14.11
N PRO A 2 13.96 -42.69 -13.44
CA PRO A 2 14.09 -43.51 -12.24
C PRO A 2 13.27 -42.90 -11.11
N LEU A 3 12.57 -43.74 -10.35
CA LEU A 3 11.89 -43.34 -9.11
C LEU A 3 12.94 -43.28 -8.00
N ILE A 4 13.13 -42.10 -7.41
CA ILE A 4 13.98 -41.93 -6.23
C ILE A 4 13.19 -42.40 -5.01
N TYR A 5 13.58 -43.53 -4.42
CA TYR A 5 13.04 -44.01 -3.15
C TYR A 5 13.89 -43.45 -2.00
N PHE A 6 13.35 -42.48 -1.27
CA PHE A 6 13.97 -41.92 -0.07
C PHE A 6 12.96 -41.86 1.08
N SER A 7 13.45 -42.04 2.31
CA SER A 7 12.67 -41.89 3.54
C SER A 7 13.14 -40.64 4.25
N PHE A 8 12.21 -39.80 4.69
CA PHE A 8 12.50 -38.53 5.36
C PHE A 8 11.69 -38.41 6.65
N ARG A 9 12.22 -37.63 7.59
CA ARG A 9 11.50 -37.20 8.78
C ARG A 9 11.50 -35.69 8.83
N PHE A 10 10.31 -35.11 8.96
CA PHE A 10 10.19 -33.68 9.17
C PHE A 10 10.43 -33.36 10.64
N PHE A 11 11.24 -32.34 10.87
CA PHE A 11 11.40 -31.70 12.16
C PHE A 11 11.10 -30.22 11.98
N ARG A 12 10.56 -29.59 13.02
CA ARG A 12 10.38 -28.15 13.05
C ARG A 12 11.53 -27.56 13.87
N SER A 13 12.19 -26.53 13.34
CA SER A 13 13.21 -25.82 14.11
C SER A 13 12.61 -25.26 15.41
N GLU A 14 13.26 -25.54 16.54
CA GLU A 14 12.87 -25.05 17.87
C GLU A 14 12.75 -23.52 17.91
N GLN A 15 13.67 -22.82 17.24
CA GLN A 15 13.72 -21.36 17.23
C GLN A 15 12.66 -20.73 16.33
N ARG A 16 12.04 -21.50 15.42
CA ARG A 16 11.03 -21.03 14.45
C ARG A 16 11.47 -19.80 13.63
N THR A 17 12.77 -19.65 13.40
CA THR A 17 13.37 -18.57 12.62
C THR A 17 14.15 -19.12 11.44
N TYR A 18 14.19 -18.37 10.34
CA TYR A 18 15.02 -18.72 9.17
C TYR A 18 16.51 -18.72 9.52
N GLY A 19 16.94 -17.71 10.28
CA GLY A 19 18.33 -17.54 10.72
C GLY A 19 18.88 -16.16 10.34
N HIS A 20 19.66 -15.59 11.25
CA HIS A 20 20.46 -14.39 11.05
C HIS A 20 21.92 -14.69 11.37
N SER A 21 22.82 -13.98 10.69
CA SER A 21 24.25 -14.07 10.95
C SER A 21 24.58 -13.42 12.30
N LEU A 22 25.43 -14.07 13.08
CA LEU A 22 26.03 -13.49 14.28
C LEU A 22 27.44 -13.00 13.96
N SER A 23 27.95 -12.08 14.79
CA SER A 23 29.30 -11.51 14.66
C SER A 23 30.42 -12.54 14.72
N ASN A 24 30.19 -13.71 15.31
CA ASN A 24 31.13 -14.81 15.39
C ASN A 24 31.13 -15.72 14.14
N GLY A 25 30.41 -15.36 13.07
CA GLY A 25 30.30 -16.13 11.83
C GLY A 25 29.34 -17.33 11.90
N THR A 26 28.72 -17.58 13.06
CA THR A 26 27.68 -18.60 13.19
C THR A 26 26.31 -18.04 12.80
N TRP A 27 25.38 -18.92 12.48
CA TRP A 27 24.00 -18.58 12.17
C TRP A 27 23.02 -19.12 13.22
N THR A 28 21.92 -18.40 13.42
CA THR A 28 20.75 -18.90 14.19
C THR A 28 19.75 -19.62 13.27
N GLY A 29 18.67 -20.13 13.86
CA GLY A 29 17.52 -20.66 13.14
C GLY A 29 17.84 -21.89 12.29
N ILE A 30 17.08 -22.05 11.22
CA ILE A 30 17.24 -23.16 10.27
C ILE A 30 18.62 -23.13 9.59
N ILE A 31 19.11 -21.95 9.20
CA ILE A 31 20.45 -21.83 8.58
C ILE A 31 21.54 -22.30 9.54
N GLY A 32 21.45 -21.95 10.83
CA GLY A 32 22.37 -22.44 11.85
C GLY A 32 22.33 -23.95 12.04
N GLN A 33 21.17 -24.58 11.84
CA GLN A 33 21.05 -26.04 11.90
C GLN A 33 21.69 -26.72 10.69
N LEU A 34 21.54 -26.15 9.49
CA LEU A 34 22.24 -26.58 8.28
C LEU A 34 23.75 -26.42 8.41
N GLN A 35 24.21 -25.25 8.87
CA GLN A 35 25.64 -24.96 9.08
C GLN A 35 26.29 -25.96 10.07
N LYS A 36 25.53 -26.40 11.08
CA LYS A 36 25.99 -27.37 12.09
C LYS A 36 25.68 -28.82 11.71
N GLN A 37 25.22 -29.07 10.49
CA GLN A 37 24.86 -30.42 10.00
C GLN A 37 23.90 -31.18 10.93
N LYS A 38 23.02 -30.46 11.63
CA LYS A 38 21.95 -31.08 12.42
C LYS A 38 20.80 -31.58 11.56
N VAL A 39 20.75 -31.09 10.32
CA VAL A 39 19.69 -31.31 9.35
C VAL A 39 20.32 -31.33 7.95
N ASP A 40 19.87 -32.24 7.10
CA ASP A 40 20.49 -32.43 5.77
C ASP A 40 19.94 -31.45 4.74
N PHE A 41 18.64 -31.16 4.79
CA PHE A 41 17.96 -30.28 3.85
C PHE A 41 16.89 -29.43 4.56
N ALA A 42 16.63 -28.24 4.01
CA ALA A 42 15.54 -27.39 4.45
C ALA A 42 14.62 -27.04 3.27
N GLY A 43 13.39 -27.56 3.29
CA GLY A 43 12.37 -27.33 2.26
C GLY A 43 11.41 -26.19 2.62
N THR A 44 11.92 -25.00 2.90
CA THR A 44 11.10 -23.80 3.14
C THR A 44 11.48 -22.68 2.18
N LEU A 45 10.65 -21.64 2.12
CA LEU A 45 10.89 -20.47 1.29
C LEU A 45 12.08 -19.69 1.87
N PHE A 46 13.22 -19.76 1.19
CA PHE A 46 14.40 -18.98 1.51
C PHE A 46 14.71 -18.00 0.39
N THR A 47 14.87 -16.74 0.77
CA THR A 47 15.55 -15.76 -0.08
C THR A 47 17.01 -16.16 -0.20
N VAL A 48 17.46 -16.38 -1.44
CA VAL A 48 18.87 -16.57 -1.78
C VAL A 48 19.58 -15.23 -1.62
N SER A 49 20.58 -15.18 -0.74
CA SER A 49 21.41 -13.99 -0.54
C SER A 49 22.88 -14.41 -0.49
N ARG A 50 23.78 -13.49 -0.85
CA ARG A 50 25.23 -13.75 -0.86
C ARG A 50 25.76 -14.21 0.49
N GLU A 51 25.25 -13.64 1.58
CA GLU A 51 25.63 -14.00 2.94
C GLU A 51 25.26 -15.45 3.28
N ARG A 52 24.07 -15.89 2.84
CA ARG A 52 23.59 -17.27 3.08
C ARG A 52 24.30 -18.27 2.19
N TYR A 53 24.54 -17.91 0.93
CA TYR A 53 25.29 -18.75 -0.02
C TYR A 53 26.73 -19.04 0.46
N GLY A 54 27.30 -18.18 1.32
CA GLY A 54 28.61 -18.42 1.92
C GLY A 54 28.65 -19.46 3.03
N VAL A 55 27.50 -19.94 3.52
CA VAL A 55 27.42 -20.90 4.62
C VAL A 55 26.57 -22.14 4.32
N ILE A 56 25.72 -22.08 3.31
CA ILE A 56 24.87 -23.18 2.84
C ILE A 56 24.76 -23.16 1.31
N ASP A 57 24.56 -24.33 0.72
CA ASP A 57 24.28 -24.49 -0.70
C ASP A 57 22.77 -24.44 -0.98
N PHE A 58 22.40 -23.86 -2.12
CA PHE A 58 21.03 -23.78 -2.60
C PHE A 58 20.83 -24.65 -3.85
N SER A 59 19.64 -25.22 -4.00
CA SER A 59 19.22 -25.81 -5.27
C SER A 59 18.92 -24.73 -6.30
N GLU A 60 18.59 -25.15 -7.53
CA GLU A 60 17.95 -24.26 -8.50
C GLU A 60 16.66 -23.65 -7.93
N HIS A 61 16.36 -22.43 -8.38
CA HIS A 61 15.21 -21.67 -7.90
C HIS A 61 13.91 -22.33 -8.36
N ILE A 62 13.10 -22.76 -7.39
CA ILE A 62 11.79 -23.39 -7.67
C ILE A 62 10.69 -22.31 -7.81
N TYR A 63 10.91 -21.13 -7.22
CA TYR A 63 9.97 -20.02 -7.21
C TYR A 63 10.72 -18.69 -7.29
N LEU A 64 10.19 -17.75 -8.09
CA LEU A 64 10.67 -16.37 -8.17
C LEU A 64 9.65 -15.48 -7.46
N ASP A 65 10.10 -14.80 -6.41
CA ASP A 65 9.27 -13.88 -5.63
C ASP A 65 9.68 -12.43 -5.87
N GLU A 66 8.71 -11.53 -5.92
CA GLU A 66 8.93 -10.10 -6.16
C GLU A 66 8.68 -9.30 -4.87
N MET A 67 9.65 -8.48 -4.46
CA MET A 67 9.47 -7.58 -3.32
C MET A 67 8.57 -6.41 -3.69
N THR A 68 7.37 -6.35 -3.10
CA THR A 68 6.41 -5.28 -3.33
C THR A 68 5.99 -4.61 -2.02
N ALA A 69 5.60 -3.33 -2.11
CA ALA A 69 5.08 -2.59 -0.96
C ALA A 69 3.55 -2.72 -0.92
N ALA A 70 3.02 -3.27 0.17
CA ALA A 70 1.59 -3.29 0.43
C ALA A 70 1.18 -2.05 1.22
N TYR A 71 0.11 -1.37 0.78
CA TYR A 71 -0.51 -0.27 1.51
C TYR A 71 -2.03 -0.37 1.45
N VAL A 72 -2.70 0.12 2.48
CA VAL A 72 -4.17 0.15 2.50
C VAL A 72 -4.63 1.25 1.56
N ARG A 73 -5.50 0.90 0.60
CA ARG A 73 -6.13 1.91 -0.26
C ARG A 73 -6.94 2.87 0.62
N PRO A 74 -6.68 4.19 0.58
CA PRO A 74 -7.48 5.13 1.36
C PRO A 74 -8.94 5.06 0.92
N GLY A 75 -9.85 4.96 1.89
CA GLY A 75 -11.28 5.02 1.62
C GLY A 75 -11.64 6.37 0.99
N VAL A 76 -12.41 6.36 -0.09
CA VAL A 76 -12.96 7.59 -0.67
C VAL A 76 -14.08 8.04 0.24
N VAL A 77 -13.83 9.05 1.08
CA VAL A 77 -14.89 9.70 1.86
C VAL A 77 -15.65 10.63 0.92
N PRO A 78 -16.97 10.47 0.74
CA PRO A 78 -17.74 11.36 -0.11
C PRO A 78 -17.72 12.78 0.46
N ASN A 79 -17.11 13.71 -0.27
CA ASN A 79 -17.09 15.12 0.08
C ASN A 79 -18.32 15.82 -0.48
N MET A 80 -19.43 15.77 0.27
CA MET A 80 -20.71 16.39 -0.13
C MET A 80 -20.59 17.90 -0.34
N ALA A 81 -19.67 18.58 0.35
CA ALA A 81 -19.42 20.01 0.20
C ALA A 81 -18.40 20.35 -0.90
N GLY A 82 -17.91 19.35 -1.65
CA GLY A 82 -16.88 19.54 -2.68
C GLY A 82 -17.26 20.53 -3.77
N PHE A 83 -18.55 20.73 -4.03
CA PHE A 83 -19.03 21.71 -5.01
C PHE A 83 -18.90 23.16 -4.55
N VAL A 84 -18.87 23.43 -3.23
CA VAL A 84 -18.72 24.79 -2.66
C VAL A 84 -17.25 25.15 -2.48
N GLN A 85 -16.40 24.16 -2.21
CA GLN A 85 -14.96 24.34 -1.95
C GLN A 85 -14.18 25.18 -2.97
N PRO A 86 -14.43 25.13 -4.30
CA PRO A 86 -13.66 25.95 -5.24
C PRO A 86 -14.01 27.44 -5.18
N TYR A 87 -15.12 27.84 -4.55
CA TYR A 87 -15.58 29.23 -4.52
C TYR A 87 -15.16 29.91 -3.22
N THR A 88 -14.44 31.03 -3.35
CA THR A 88 -14.07 31.86 -2.20
C THR A 88 -15.30 32.62 -1.67
N PHE A 89 -15.22 33.09 -0.43
CA PHE A 89 -16.25 33.96 0.18
C PHE A 89 -16.57 35.19 -0.70
N LEU A 90 -15.54 35.72 -1.39
CA LEU A 90 -15.69 36.85 -2.30
C LEU A 90 -16.60 36.52 -3.49
N VAL A 91 -16.51 35.31 -4.06
CA VAL A 91 -17.40 34.90 -5.16
C VAL A 91 -18.85 34.90 -4.71
N TRP A 92 -19.14 34.37 -3.51
CA TRP A 92 -20.50 34.39 -2.96
C TRP A 92 -21.01 35.80 -2.69
N LEU A 93 -20.15 36.69 -2.20
CA LEU A 93 -20.48 38.11 -2.02
C LEU A 93 -20.80 38.78 -3.37
N LEU A 94 -19.99 38.54 -4.39
CA LEU A 94 -20.25 39.06 -5.74
C LEU A 94 -21.57 38.54 -6.30
N VAL A 95 -21.84 37.23 -6.18
CA VAL A 95 -23.11 36.62 -6.61
C VAL A 95 -24.30 37.29 -5.92
N LEU A 96 -24.20 37.55 -4.61
CA LEU A 96 -25.24 38.25 -3.86
C LEU A 96 -25.47 39.67 -4.39
N VAL A 97 -24.39 40.45 -4.55
CA VAL A 97 -24.45 41.85 -5.02
C VAL A 97 -25.02 41.93 -6.44
N THR A 98 -24.55 41.08 -7.36
CA THR A 98 -25.05 41.07 -8.74
C THR A 98 -26.53 40.68 -8.78
N THR A 99 -26.95 39.72 -7.95
CA THR A 99 -28.35 39.31 -7.86
C THR A 99 -29.24 40.46 -7.38
N LEU A 100 -28.86 41.14 -6.29
CA LEU A 100 -29.59 42.30 -5.77
C LEU A 100 -29.64 43.45 -6.78
N MET A 101 -28.55 43.70 -7.51
CA MET A 101 -28.50 44.75 -8.52
C MET A 101 -29.47 44.46 -9.67
N VAL A 102 -29.50 43.24 -10.18
CA VAL A 102 -30.44 42.82 -11.25
C VAL A 102 -31.88 42.90 -10.77
N PHE A 103 -32.18 42.42 -9.58
CA PHE A 103 -33.53 42.55 -9.01
C PHE A 103 -33.94 44.02 -8.83
N GLY A 104 -33.03 44.87 -8.35
CA GLY A 104 -33.28 46.30 -8.16
C GLY A 104 -33.56 47.03 -9.46
N THR A 105 -32.79 46.76 -10.52
CA THR A 105 -33.03 47.39 -11.84
C THR A 105 -34.33 46.91 -12.47
N LEU A 106 -34.64 45.61 -12.39
CA LEU A 106 -35.91 45.06 -12.87
C LEU A 106 -37.12 45.68 -12.15
N LEU A 107 -37.07 45.79 -10.82
CA LEU A 107 -38.11 46.43 -10.03
C LEU A 107 -38.28 47.90 -10.42
N ALA A 108 -37.18 48.64 -10.56
CA ALA A 108 -37.22 50.06 -10.95
C ALA A 108 -37.85 50.25 -12.33
N VAL A 109 -37.54 49.37 -13.29
CA VAL A 109 -38.14 49.39 -14.62
C VAL A 109 -39.64 49.10 -14.54
N GLN A 110 -40.08 48.10 -13.79
CA GLN A 110 -41.50 47.78 -13.60
C GLN A 110 -42.26 48.94 -12.94
N LEU A 111 -41.70 49.58 -11.92
CA LEU A 111 -42.31 50.73 -11.25
C LEU A 111 -42.42 51.96 -12.15
N ARG A 112 -41.48 52.14 -13.09
CA ARG A 112 -41.57 53.20 -14.12
C ARG A 112 -42.64 52.89 -15.16
N PHE A 113 -42.77 51.64 -15.60
CA PHE A 113 -43.85 51.22 -16.50
C PHE A 113 -45.24 51.39 -15.87
N LEU A 114 -45.40 51.13 -14.57
CA LEU A 114 -46.67 51.32 -13.86
C LEU A 114 -47.05 52.80 -13.65
N HIS A 115 -46.08 53.71 -13.55
CA HIS A 115 -46.35 55.15 -13.43
C HIS A 115 -46.47 55.86 -14.80
N GLY A 116 -45.88 55.31 -15.87
CA GLY A 116 -45.92 55.89 -17.22
C GLY A 116 -47.15 55.52 -18.05
N THR A 117 -48.06 54.71 -17.52
CA THR A 117 -49.33 54.29 -18.15
C THR A 117 -50.57 55.05 -17.62
N ARG A 118 -50.38 56.24 -17.05
CA ARG A 118 -51.46 57.22 -16.78
C ARG A 118 -51.36 58.42 -17.69
#